data_AF-A0A257L9N1-F1
#
_entry.id   AF-A0A257L9N1-F1
#
_cell.length_a   1.000
_cell.length_b   1.000
_cell.length_c   1.000
_cell.angle_alpha   90.00
_cell.angle_beta   90.00
_cell.angle_gamma   90.00
#
_symmetry.space_group_name_H-M   'P 1'
#
loop_
_entity.id
_entity.type
_entity.pdbx_description
1 polymer ?
#
loop_
_entity_poly.entity_id
_entity_poly.type
_entity_poly.pdbx_seq_one_letter_code
_entity_poly.pdbx_strand_id
1 'polypeptide(L)'
;MDIAAQLMAEHSKRNTELIVNYIGSDPKLFAELVSVFSKGDYRLTQRASWPLSVVVEQHPKLAQKHIHFICTLLDAKMHVAIKRNVLRLLQYIDLPEEEMGPMADRCIKYIHDLHEPVAVKAFAMTVLYRICEKEPELKNEVIPLLEDLLPFGSAGIISRSKRVLAQLAKLP
;
A
#
# COMPACT_ATOMS: atom_id res chain seq x y z
N MET A 1 6.04 -14.82 20.88
CA MET A 1 6.44 -15.35 19.56
C MET A 1 7.58 -14.50 19.05
N ASP A 2 8.65 -15.10 18.52
CA ASP A 2 9.68 -14.37 17.77
C ASP A 2 9.16 -14.15 16.34
N ILE A 3 8.91 -12.89 15.98
CA ILE A 3 8.30 -12.53 14.69
C ILE A 3 9.22 -12.89 13.52
N ALA A 4 10.52 -12.64 13.65
CA ALA A 4 11.47 -12.90 12.57
C ALA A 4 11.63 -14.41 12.31
N ALA A 5 11.76 -15.20 13.37
CA ALA A 5 11.80 -16.66 13.26
C ALA A 5 10.50 -17.21 12.65
N GLN A 6 9.34 -16.68 13.06
CA GLN A 6 8.06 -17.13 12.54
C GLN A 6 7.88 -16.80 11.05
N LEU A 7 8.30 -15.61 10.61
CA LEU A 7 8.30 -15.22 9.19
C LEU A 7 9.18 -16.17 8.34
N MET A 8 10.27 -16.66 8.90
CA MET A 8 11.18 -17.57 8.20
C MET A 8 10.67 -19.01 8.15
N ALA A 9 9.90 -19.44 9.14
CA ALA A 9 9.34 -20.78 9.21
C ALA A 9 8.51 -21.15 7.97
N GLU A 10 7.60 -20.28 7.52
CA GLU A 10 6.72 -20.57 6.40
C GLU A 10 6.20 -19.28 5.73
N HIS A 11 6.10 -19.24 4.40
CA HIS A 11 5.43 -18.15 3.68
C HIS A 11 4.03 -18.60 3.24
N SER A 12 3.07 -18.59 4.18
CA SER A 12 1.69 -19.00 3.92
C SER A 12 0.68 -18.07 4.56
N LYS A 13 -0.57 -18.16 4.09
CA LYS A 13 -1.71 -17.43 4.67
C LYS A 13 -1.88 -17.77 6.15
N ARG A 14 -1.86 -19.05 6.50
CA ARG A 14 -1.96 -19.51 7.90
C ARG A 14 -0.90 -18.87 8.77
N ASN A 15 0.36 -18.85 8.31
CA ASN A 15 1.44 -18.23 9.08
C ASN A 15 1.28 -16.71 9.21
N THR A 16 0.84 -16.06 8.13
CA THR A 16 0.52 -14.63 8.13
C THR A 16 -0.56 -14.31 9.16
N GLU A 17 -1.64 -15.08 9.19
CA GLU A 17 -2.73 -14.93 10.16
C GLU A 17 -2.26 -15.17 11.60
N LEU A 18 -1.37 -16.14 11.83
CA LEU A 18 -0.77 -16.37 13.15
C LEU A 18 0.01 -15.14 13.65
N ILE A 19 0.84 -14.54 12.78
CA ILE A 19 1.61 -13.34 13.13
C ILE A 19 0.69 -12.14 13.35
N VAL A 20 -0.30 -11.93 12.47
CA VAL A 20 -1.27 -10.84 12.58
C VAL A 20 -2.06 -10.94 13.89
N ASN A 21 -2.57 -12.13 14.22
CA ASN A 21 -3.34 -12.37 15.45
C ASN A 21 -2.48 -12.20 16.70
N TYR A 22 -1.20 -12.60 16.65
CA TYR A 22 -0.27 -12.41 17.74
C TYR A 22 0.01 -10.92 18.01
N ILE A 23 0.17 -10.12 16.95
CA ILE A 23 0.38 -8.66 17.08
C ILE A 23 -0.91 -7.97 17.55
N GLY A 24 -2.04 -8.30 16.93
CA GLY A 24 -3.33 -7.66 17.20
C GLY A 24 -3.21 -6.14 17.17
N SER A 25 -3.68 -5.49 18.24
CA SER A 25 -3.63 -4.04 18.42
C SER A 25 -2.44 -3.54 19.26
N ASP A 26 -1.44 -4.39 19.55
CA ASP A 26 -0.30 -4.02 20.41
C ASP A 26 0.74 -3.17 19.65
N PRO A 27 0.97 -1.89 20.05
CA PRO A 27 1.93 -1.03 19.39
C PRO A 27 3.39 -1.49 19.50
N LYS A 28 3.76 -2.22 20.56
CA LYS A 28 5.13 -2.71 20.75
C LYS A 28 5.42 -3.85 19.79
N LEU A 29 4.50 -4.80 19.65
CA LEU A 29 4.63 -5.91 18.71
C LEU A 29 4.57 -5.43 17.25
N PHE A 30 3.75 -4.41 16.97
CA PHE A 30 3.76 -3.78 15.67
C PHE A 30 5.10 -3.10 15.35
N ALA A 31 5.67 -2.38 16.31
CA ALA A 31 7.00 -1.77 16.14
C ALA A 31 8.10 -2.82 15.94
N GLU A 32 7.99 -3.99 16.57
CA GLU A 32 8.88 -5.14 16.30
C GLU A 32 8.75 -5.61 14.86
N LEU A 33 7.53 -5.80 14.34
CA LEU A 33 7.31 -6.17 12.94
C LEU A 33 7.86 -5.12 11.97
N VAL A 34 7.66 -3.83 12.25
CA VAL A 34 8.24 -2.73 11.46
C VAL A 34 9.77 -2.79 11.50
N SER A 35 10.36 -3.07 12.66
CA SER A 35 11.82 -3.25 12.79
C SER A 35 12.33 -4.41 11.95
N VAL A 36 11.68 -5.58 12.01
CA VAL A 36 12.02 -6.75 11.18
C VAL A 36 11.91 -6.42 9.69
N PHE A 37 10.84 -5.73 9.32
CA PHE A 37 10.64 -5.28 7.94
C PHE A 37 11.74 -4.28 7.49
N SER A 38 12.20 -3.40 8.37
CA SER A 38 13.20 -2.36 8.03
C SER A 38 14.65 -2.85 7.99
N LYS A 39 15.02 -3.76 8.89
CA LYS A 39 16.40 -4.21 9.11
C LYS A 39 16.65 -5.65 8.64
N GLY A 40 15.59 -6.35 8.25
CA GLY A 40 15.67 -7.71 7.77
C GLY A 40 16.48 -7.81 6.50
N ASP A 41 17.01 -9.01 6.25
CA ASP A 41 17.51 -9.33 4.92
C ASP A 41 16.37 -9.26 3.89
N TYR A 42 16.74 -9.33 2.61
CA TYR A 42 15.79 -9.27 1.51
C TYR A 42 14.57 -10.21 1.67
N ARG A 43 14.78 -11.43 2.19
CA ARG A 43 13.72 -12.43 2.32
C ARG A 43 12.81 -12.12 3.51
N LEU A 44 13.38 -11.72 4.64
CA LEU A 44 12.62 -11.29 5.82
C LEU A 44 11.75 -10.07 5.49
N THR A 45 12.33 -9.05 4.87
CA THR A 45 11.60 -7.84 4.47
C THR A 45 10.45 -8.16 3.51
N GLN A 46 10.71 -9.01 2.51
CA GLN A 46 9.66 -9.48 1.60
C GLN A 46 8.52 -10.18 2.35
N ARG A 47 8.83 -11.10 3.26
CA ARG A 47 7.80 -11.87 3.99
C ARG A 47 7.06 -11.03 5.02
N ALA A 48 7.76 -10.11 5.71
CA ALA A 48 7.17 -9.20 6.68
C ALA A 48 6.16 -8.22 6.06
N SER A 49 6.34 -7.90 4.77
CA SER A 49 5.46 -6.96 4.06
C SER A 49 3.98 -7.36 4.07
N TRP A 50 3.68 -8.67 4.04
CA TRP A 50 2.29 -9.14 3.98
C TRP A 50 1.59 -9.02 5.34
N PRO A 51 2.09 -9.62 6.45
CA PRO A 51 1.53 -9.38 7.78
C PRO A 51 1.43 -7.90 8.12
N LEU A 52 2.44 -7.09 7.76
CA LEU A 52 2.43 -5.65 8.03
C LEU A 52 1.20 -5.00 7.39
N SER A 53 0.94 -5.28 6.12
CA SER A 53 -0.23 -4.73 5.43
C SER A 53 -1.57 -5.19 6.01
N VAL A 54 -1.64 -6.41 6.57
CA VAL A 54 -2.87 -6.96 7.17
C VAL A 54 -3.10 -6.37 8.56
N VAL A 55 -2.05 -6.22 9.38
CA VAL A 55 -2.17 -5.55 10.68
C VAL A 55 -2.63 -4.11 10.50
N VAL A 56 -2.10 -3.37 9.52
CA VAL A 56 -2.52 -1.98 9.25
C VAL A 56 -3.97 -1.92 8.76
N GLU A 57 -4.42 -2.86 7.94
CA GLU A 57 -5.83 -2.93 7.54
C GLU A 57 -6.77 -3.09 8.74
N GLN A 58 -6.40 -3.94 9.71
CA GLN A 58 -7.21 -4.20 10.91
C GLN A 58 -7.08 -3.11 11.97
N HIS A 59 -5.89 -2.51 12.08
CA HIS A 59 -5.54 -1.54 13.11
C HIS A 59 -4.75 -0.34 12.53
N PRO A 60 -5.39 0.52 11.70
CA PRO A 60 -4.68 1.59 10.97
C PRO A 60 -3.90 2.56 11.85
N LYS A 61 -4.39 2.81 13.07
CA LYS A 61 -3.77 3.71 14.04
C LYS A 61 -2.34 3.29 14.42
N LEU A 62 -2.00 2.01 14.32
CA LEU A 62 -0.65 1.52 14.62
C LEU A 62 0.38 2.06 13.62
N ALA A 63 -0.01 2.32 12.38
CA ALA A 63 0.87 2.83 11.35
C ALA A 63 1.26 4.30 11.54
N GLN A 64 0.49 5.09 12.31
CA GLN A 64 0.63 6.56 12.38
C GLN A 64 2.05 7.02 12.71
N LYS A 65 2.73 6.35 13.65
CA LYS A 65 4.11 6.69 14.05
C LYS A 65 5.18 6.26 13.04
N HIS A 66 4.78 5.51 12.02
CA HIS A 66 5.67 4.86 11.06
C HIS A 66 5.39 5.30 9.61
N ILE A 67 4.44 6.21 9.35
CA ILE A 67 3.99 6.55 7.99
C ILE A 67 5.15 7.08 7.15
N HIS A 68 5.88 8.08 7.64
CA HIS A 68 7.02 8.65 6.92
C HIS A 68 8.02 7.56 6.50
N PHE A 69 8.43 6.70 7.44
CA PHE A 69 9.29 5.57 7.14
C PHE A 69 8.67 4.66 6.07
N ILE A 70 7.39 4.29 6.20
CA ILE A 70 6.71 3.44 5.24
C ILE A 70 6.67 4.06 3.83
N CYS A 71 6.49 5.37 3.72
CA CYS A 71 6.50 6.09 2.45
C CYS A 71 7.89 6.07 1.79
N THR A 72 8.97 6.31 2.57
CA THR A 72 10.35 6.29 2.06
C THR A 72 10.76 4.95 1.46
N LEU A 73 10.10 3.86 1.84
CA LEU A 73 10.38 2.55 1.28
C LEU A 73 10.18 2.56 -0.23
N LEU A 74 9.10 3.19 -0.72
CA LEU A 74 8.73 3.21 -2.14
C LEU A 74 9.78 3.91 -3.04
N ASP A 75 10.73 4.63 -2.47
CA ASP A 75 11.85 5.24 -3.20
C ASP A 75 12.99 4.26 -3.50
N ALA A 76 13.08 3.16 -2.76
CA ALA A 76 14.10 2.15 -2.98
C ALA A 76 13.73 1.22 -4.15
N LYS A 77 14.74 0.75 -4.89
CA LYS A 77 14.58 -0.37 -5.83
C LYS A 77 14.20 -1.63 -5.04
N MET A 78 12.89 -1.85 -4.89
CA MET A 78 12.36 -2.91 -4.04
C MET A 78 11.74 -4.05 -4.84
N HIS A 79 11.61 -5.19 -4.17
CA HIS A 79 10.86 -6.30 -4.72
C HIS A 79 9.37 -5.95 -4.89
N VAL A 80 8.78 -6.43 -5.98
CA VAL A 80 7.39 -6.15 -6.36
C VAL A 80 6.37 -6.51 -5.27
N ALA A 81 6.62 -7.56 -4.49
CA ALA A 81 5.76 -7.95 -3.38
C ALA A 81 5.74 -6.91 -2.26
N ILE A 82 6.88 -6.27 -1.98
CA ILE A 82 6.99 -5.21 -0.97
C ILE A 82 6.18 -4.01 -1.47
N LYS A 83 6.42 -3.57 -2.72
CA LYS A 83 5.74 -2.42 -3.33
C LYS A 83 4.22 -2.58 -3.26
N ARG A 84 3.73 -3.75 -3.69
CA ARG A 84 2.31 -4.09 -3.65
C ARG A 84 1.75 -4.00 -2.23
N ASN A 85 2.44 -4.55 -1.23
CA ASN A 85 1.93 -4.60 0.14
C ASN A 85 2.02 -3.24 0.85
N VAL A 86 3.02 -2.42 0.51
CA VAL A 86 3.10 -1.02 0.96
C VAL A 86 1.97 -0.21 0.34
N LEU A 87 1.74 -0.23 -0.98
CA LEU A 87 0.57 0.47 -1.54
C LEU A 87 -0.75 -0.07 -0.98
N ARG A 88 -0.83 -1.38 -0.73
CA ARG A 88 -2.01 -1.97 -0.10
C ARG A 88 -2.30 -1.34 1.26
N LEU A 89 -1.30 -1.26 2.13
CA LEU A 89 -1.46 -0.73 3.49
C LEU A 89 -1.79 0.76 3.48
N LEU A 90 -1.21 1.53 2.55
CA LEU A 90 -1.43 2.96 2.43
C LEU A 90 -2.90 3.33 2.15
N GLN A 91 -3.70 2.41 1.60
CA GLN A 91 -5.14 2.65 1.39
C GLN A 91 -5.93 2.81 2.70
N TYR A 92 -5.41 2.33 3.83
CA TYR A 92 -6.11 2.32 5.11
C TYR A 92 -5.66 3.42 6.06
N ILE A 93 -4.64 4.20 5.70
CA ILE A 93 -4.09 5.25 6.55
C ILE A 93 -4.42 6.62 5.97
N ASP A 94 -4.49 7.61 6.84
CA ASP A 94 -4.48 9.01 6.43
C ASP A 94 -3.03 9.44 6.25
N LEU A 95 -2.65 9.78 5.01
CA LEU A 95 -1.32 10.29 4.71
C LEU A 95 -1.14 11.68 5.32
N PRO A 96 -0.01 11.97 5.98
CA PRO A 96 0.41 13.33 6.28
C PRO A 96 0.49 14.17 5.01
N GLU A 97 0.16 15.47 5.11
CA GLU A 97 0.14 16.42 4.00
C GLU A 97 1.48 16.43 3.22
N GLU A 98 2.60 16.41 3.95
CA GLU A 98 3.97 16.34 3.41
C GLU A 98 4.25 15.08 2.55
N GLU A 99 3.51 13.99 2.77
CA GLU A 99 3.64 12.75 2.00
C GLU A 99 2.69 12.68 0.81
N MET A 100 1.63 13.49 0.77
CA MET A 100 0.58 13.39 -0.24
C MET A 100 1.09 13.67 -1.66
N GLY A 101 1.77 14.80 -1.86
CA GLY A 101 2.34 15.16 -3.18
C GLY A 101 3.31 14.10 -3.71
N PRO A 102 4.38 13.76 -2.95
CA PRO A 102 5.30 12.69 -3.36
C PRO A 102 4.62 11.34 -3.60
N MET A 103 3.60 10.99 -2.82
CA MET A 103 2.87 9.73 -3.01
C MET A 103 2.00 9.76 -4.28
N ALA A 104 1.36 10.89 -4.58
CA ALA A 104 0.57 11.07 -5.79
C ALA A 104 1.42 10.86 -7.04
N ASP A 105 2.58 11.54 -7.12
CA ASP A 105 3.52 11.41 -8.24
C ASP A 105 3.96 9.96 -8.47
N ARG A 106 4.28 9.24 -7.38
CA ARG A 106 4.66 7.82 -7.45
C ARG A 106 3.51 6.96 -7.96
N CYS A 107 2.31 7.17 -7.46
CA CYS A 107 1.13 6.41 -7.88
C CYS A 107 0.80 6.63 -9.36
N ILE A 108 0.87 7.88 -9.84
CA ILE A 108 0.69 8.23 -11.25
C ILE A 108 1.73 7.49 -12.12
N LYS A 109 3.01 7.50 -11.73
CA LYS A 109 4.08 6.76 -12.42
C LYS A 109 3.80 5.26 -12.49
N TYR A 110 3.40 4.63 -11.38
CA TYR A 110 3.09 3.20 -11.34
C TYR A 110 1.90 2.84 -12.24
N ILE A 111 0.90 3.72 -12.32
CA ILE A 111 -0.27 3.50 -13.17
C ILE A 111 0.12 3.52 -14.67
N HIS A 112 0.99 4.43 -15.07
CA HIS A 112 1.47 4.54 -16.46
C HIS A 112 2.43 3.42 -16.87
N ASP A 113 3.24 2.86 -15.96
CA ASP A 113 4.24 1.84 -16.32
C ASP A 113 3.57 0.53 -16.81
N LEU A 114 3.73 0.20 -18.08
CA LEU A 114 3.15 -0.99 -18.71
C LEU A 114 3.61 -2.32 -18.08
N HIS A 115 4.78 -2.33 -17.41
CA HIS A 115 5.35 -3.52 -16.79
C HIS A 115 4.95 -3.66 -15.32
N GLU A 116 4.33 -2.63 -14.73
CA GLU A 116 3.92 -2.68 -13.34
C GLU A 116 2.72 -3.64 -13.17
N PRO A 117 2.73 -4.54 -12.17
CA PRO A 117 1.64 -5.49 -12.02
C PRO A 117 0.30 -4.83 -11.72
N VAL A 118 -0.76 -5.46 -12.20
CA VAL A 118 -2.15 -5.02 -12.03
C VAL A 118 -2.49 -4.67 -10.58
N ALA A 119 -2.02 -5.46 -9.60
CA ALA A 119 -2.30 -5.21 -8.18
C ALA A 119 -1.65 -3.91 -7.67
N VAL A 120 -0.43 -3.60 -8.10
CA VAL A 120 0.27 -2.37 -7.73
C VAL A 120 -0.50 -1.17 -8.29
N LYS A 121 -0.86 -1.21 -9.58
CA LYS A 121 -1.68 -0.17 -10.21
C LYS A 121 -3.01 0.02 -9.50
N ALA A 122 -3.70 -1.09 -9.18
CA ALA A 122 -5.00 -1.03 -8.54
C ALA A 122 -4.96 -0.41 -7.13
N PHE A 123 -3.90 -0.68 -6.36
CA PHE A 123 -3.69 -0.03 -5.06
C PHE A 123 -3.27 1.42 -5.22
N ALA A 124 -2.40 1.75 -6.17
CA ALA A 124 -2.02 3.13 -6.50
C ALA A 124 -3.24 3.99 -6.85
N MET A 125 -4.20 3.47 -7.65
CA MET A 125 -5.45 4.17 -7.96
C MET A 125 -6.27 4.47 -6.71
N THR A 126 -6.29 3.54 -5.75
CA THR A 126 -7.06 3.73 -4.51
C THR A 126 -6.34 4.72 -3.58
N VAL A 127 -5.01 4.69 -3.53
CA VAL A 127 -4.22 5.69 -2.80
C VAL A 127 -4.44 7.09 -3.39
N LEU A 128 -4.40 7.25 -4.72
CA LEU A 128 -4.72 8.53 -5.38
C LEU A 128 -6.12 9.03 -5.01
N TYR A 129 -7.13 8.15 -5.04
CA TYR A 129 -8.47 8.52 -4.58
C TYR A 129 -8.47 9.05 -3.15
N ARG A 130 -7.79 8.36 -2.22
CA ARG A 130 -7.69 8.80 -0.81
C ARG A 130 -7.00 10.16 -0.68
N ILE A 131 -6.03 10.45 -1.53
CA ILE A 131 -5.39 11.77 -1.59
C ILE A 131 -6.39 12.81 -2.12
N CYS A 132 -7.15 12.51 -3.19
CA CYS A 132 -8.19 13.40 -3.70
C CYS A 132 -9.30 13.70 -2.67
N GLU A 133 -9.57 12.79 -1.71
CA GLU A 133 -10.49 13.08 -0.60
C GLU A 133 -10.01 14.24 0.29
N LYS A 134 -8.69 14.50 0.32
CA LYS A 134 -8.06 15.60 1.07
C LYS A 134 -7.73 16.78 0.19
N GLU A 135 -7.32 16.52 -1.06
CA GLU A 135 -6.94 17.49 -2.08
C GLU A 135 -7.83 17.34 -3.34
N PRO A 136 -9.08 17.84 -3.34
CA PRO A 136 -10.03 17.59 -4.42
C PRO A 136 -9.56 18.08 -5.79
N GLU A 137 -8.73 19.11 -5.86
CA GLU A 137 -8.21 19.67 -7.11
C GLU A 137 -7.42 18.63 -7.92
N LEU A 138 -6.76 17.68 -7.25
CA LEU A 138 -5.99 16.60 -7.88
C LEU A 138 -6.88 15.70 -8.77
N LYS A 139 -8.20 15.69 -8.56
CA LYS A 139 -9.13 14.91 -9.40
C LYS A 139 -9.03 15.28 -10.88
N ASN A 140 -8.69 16.53 -11.19
CA ASN A 140 -8.57 17.03 -12.56
C ASN A 140 -7.43 16.34 -13.33
N GLU A 141 -6.41 15.83 -12.62
CA GLU A 141 -5.32 15.05 -13.20
C GLU A 141 -5.62 13.54 -13.16
N VAL A 142 -6.25 13.06 -12.08
CA VAL A 142 -6.49 11.63 -11.87
C VAL A 142 -7.61 11.09 -12.78
N ILE A 143 -8.66 11.87 -13.06
CA ILE A 143 -9.78 11.40 -13.90
C ILE A 143 -9.30 11.06 -15.32
N PRO A 144 -8.64 11.97 -16.08
CA PRO A 144 -8.15 11.65 -17.43
C PRO A 144 -7.21 10.46 -17.45
N LEU A 145 -6.30 10.39 -16.46
CA LEU A 145 -5.38 9.26 -16.28
C LEU A 145 -6.10 7.91 -16.24
N LEU A 146 -7.22 7.82 -15.52
CA LEU A 146 -7.95 6.56 -15.37
C LEU A 146 -8.84 6.26 -16.58
N GLU A 147 -9.35 7.28 -17.25
CA GLU A 147 -10.13 7.15 -18.49
C GLU A 147 -9.29 6.58 -19.63
N ASP A 148 -8.04 7.05 -19.77
CA ASP A 148 -7.08 6.56 -20.77
C ASP A 148 -6.78 5.05 -20.64
N LEU A 149 -6.97 4.47 -19.44
CA LEU A 149 -6.76 3.05 -19.20
C LEU A 149 -7.97 2.19 -19.60
N LEU A 150 -9.16 2.76 -19.74
CA LEU A 150 -10.38 1.99 -19.98
C LEU A 150 -10.37 1.20 -21.30
N PRO A 151 -9.84 1.71 -22.43
CA PRO A 151 -9.84 0.97 -23.69
C PRO A 151 -8.80 -0.17 -23.74
N PHE A 152 -7.73 -0.08 -22.94
CA PHE A 152 -6.54 -0.94 -23.09
C PHE A 152 -6.18 -1.75 -21.85
N GLY A 153 -6.76 -1.41 -20.69
CA GLY A 153 -6.45 -2.06 -19.41
C GLY A 153 -6.91 -3.50 -19.34
N SER A 154 -6.26 -4.29 -18.48
CA SER A 154 -6.78 -5.61 -18.11
C SER A 154 -8.13 -5.49 -17.40
N ALA A 155 -8.89 -6.59 -17.30
CA ALA A 155 -10.16 -6.59 -16.57
C ALA A 155 -10.04 -6.06 -15.13
N GLY A 156 -8.93 -6.36 -14.45
CA GLY A 156 -8.64 -5.86 -13.11
C GLY A 156 -8.37 -4.34 -13.07
N ILE A 157 -7.64 -3.82 -14.05
CA ILE A 157 -7.40 -2.37 -14.21
C ILE A 157 -8.72 -1.66 -14.52
N ILE A 158 -9.46 -2.11 -15.52
CA ILE A 158 -10.74 -1.50 -15.92
C ILE A 158 -11.73 -1.48 -14.76
N SER A 159 -11.89 -2.61 -14.06
CA SER A 159 -12.78 -2.71 -12.90
C SER A 159 -12.39 -1.71 -11.81
N ARG A 160 -11.08 -1.57 -11.53
CA ARG A 160 -10.60 -0.64 -10.51
C ARG A 160 -10.76 0.82 -10.94
N SER A 161 -10.39 1.16 -12.18
CA SER A 161 -10.54 2.51 -12.74
C SER A 161 -11.99 2.97 -12.68
N LYS A 162 -12.94 2.15 -13.15
CA LYS A 162 -14.37 2.48 -13.09
C LYS A 162 -14.85 2.75 -11.67
N ARG A 163 -14.42 1.93 -10.71
CA ARG A 163 -14.78 2.11 -9.30
C ARG A 163 -14.23 3.43 -8.76
N VAL A 164 -12.96 3.73 -9.02
CA VAL A 164 -12.32 4.96 -8.54
C VAL A 164 -12.92 6.20 -9.21
N LEU A 165 -13.15 6.18 -10.52
CA LEU A 165 -13.85 7.26 -11.24
C LEU A 165 -15.23 7.56 -10.63
N ALA A 166 -16.01 6.53 -10.32
CA ALA A 166 -17.31 6.68 -9.68
C ALA A 166 -17.21 7.25 -8.24
N GLN A 167 -16.09 7.08 -7.55
CA GLN A 167 -15.84 7.71 -6.25
C GLN A 167 -15.39 9.16 -6.41
N LEU A 168 -14.47 9.45 -7.35
CA LEU A 168 -13.98 10.80 -7.65
C LEU A 168 -15.11 11.74 -8.09
N ALA A 169 -16.09 11.24 -8.86
CA ALA A 169 -17.25 12.00 -9.29
C ALA A 169 -18.17 12.47 -8.13
N LYS A 170 -18.00 11.91 -6.93
CA LYS A 170 -18.76 12.30 -5.73
C LYS A 170 -18.01 13.30 -4.85
N LEU A 171 -16.73 13.56 -5.14
CA LEU A 171 -15.94 14.55 -4.42
C LEU A 171 -16.34 15.96 -4.87
N PRO A 172 -16.32 16.95 -3.95
CA PRO A 172 -16.63 18.34 -4.27
C PRO A 172 -15.73 18.88 -5.38
#